data_AF-A0A7R9YKB5-F1
#
_entry.id   AF-A0A7R9YKB5-F1
#
_cell.length_a   1.000
_cell.length_b   1.000
_cell.length_c   1.000
_cell.angle_alpha   90.00
_cell.angle_beta   90.00
_cell.angle_gamma   90.00
#
_symmetry.space_group_name_H-M   'P 1'
#
loop_
_entity.id
_entity.type
_entity.pdbx_description
1 polymer ?
#
loop_
_entity_poly.entity_id
_entity_poly.type
_entity_poly.pdbx_seq_one_letter_code
_entity_poly.pdbx_strand_id
1 'polypeptide(L)'
;HTVALDAHGARRRLDAASQRRAEARGRSFGEALPLTNVSIAEAGEWETLHDGSRLWRLVLSCPGASSVHFFSDAFELLPGDRLYVHGGGRVGTRGAYSEANNAPHRTFASPPMPGDELHLEL
;
A
#
# COMPACT_ATOMS: atom_id res chain seq x y z
N HIS A 1 13.50 12.60 2.07
CA HIS A 1 12.91 11.79 3.15
C HIS A 1 11.90 10.83 2.52
N THR A 2 12.19 9.52 2.47
CA THR A 2 11.23 8.54 1.95
C THR A 2 10.37 8.01 3.09
N VAL A 3 9.07 7.84 2.90
CA VAL A 3 8.21 7.17 3.89
C VAL A 3 7.78 5.80 3.38
N ALA A 4 7.94 4.78 4.23
CA ALA A 4 7.45 3.43 3.98
C ALA A 4 6.16 3.21 4.79
N LEU A 5 5.07 2.84 4.11
CA LEU A 5 3.80 2.51 4.77
C LEU A 5 3.67 1.00 4.82
N ASP A 6 3.67 0.43 6.02
CA ASP A 6 3.58 -1.01 6.24
C ASP A 6 2.15 -1.39 6.66
N ALA A 7 1.45 -2.12 5.78
CA ALA A 7 0.08 -2.58 5.98
C ALA A 7 0.02 -4.07 6.34
N HIS A 8 -0.38 -4.36 7.59
CA HIS A 8 -0.59 -5.72 8.08
C HIS A 8 -2.06 -6.16 7.94
N GLY A 9 -2.28 -7.36 7.39
CA GLY A 9 -3.60 -7.99 7.30
C GLY A 9 -4.17 -8.33 8.68
N ALA A 10 -5.35 -7.80 8.99
CA ALA A 10 -6.04 -8.00 10.26
C ALA A 10 -6.44 -9.47 10.48
N ARG A 11 -5.58 -10.26 11.16
CA ARG A 11 -6.04 -11.46 11.90
C ARG A 11 -5.10 -12.09 12.94
N ARG A 12 -3.96 -11.50 13.30
CA ARG A 12 -3.13 -12.02 14.41
C ARG A 12 -2.65 -10.89 15.30
N ARG A 13 -2.63 -11.21 16.60
CA ARG A 13 -2.08 -10.39 17.68
C ARG A 13 -0.76 -9.78 17.23
N LEU A 14 -0.57 -8.49 17.51
CA LEU A 14 0.68 -7.77 17.29
C LEU A 14 1.84 -8.58 17.88
N ASP A 15 2.62 -9.25 17.04
CA ASP A 15 3.86 -9.87 17.48
C ASP A 15 4.97 -8.82 17.37
N ALA A 16 5.69 -8.58 18.46
CA ALA A 16 6.80 -7.62 18.56
C ALA A 16 7.92 -7.88 17.51
N ALA A 17 7.93 -9.04 16.87
CA ALA A 17 8.81 -9.37 15.75
C ALA A 17 8.49 -8.57 14.48
N SER A 18 7.23 -8.20 14.23
CA SER A 18 6.83 -7.37 13.09
C SER A 18 7.28 -5.92 13.28
N GLN A 19 7.11 -5.36 14.49
CA GLN A 19 7.66 -4.05 14.85
C GLN A 19 9.18 -3.99 14.70
N ARG A 20 9.89 -5.03 15.16
CA ARG A 20 11.36 -5.10 15.02
C ARG A 20 11.84 -5.19 13.56
N ARG A 21 11.03 -5.74 12.64
CA ARG A 21 11.37 -5.80 11.21
C ARG A 21 11.16 -4.46 10.51
N ALA A 22 10.10 -3.73 10.86
CA ALA A 22 9.90 -2.34 10.43
C ALA A 22 11.05 -1.44 10.93
N GLU A 23 11.45 -1.60 12.20
CA GLU A 23 12.56 -0.86 12.81
C GLU A 23 13.94 -1.25 12.23
N ALA A 24 14.18 -2.52 11.92
CA ALA A 24 15.46 -2.99 11.37
C ALA A 24 15.72 -2.49 9.94
N ARG A 25 14.67 -2.16 9.17
CA ARG A 25 14.79 -1.51 7.86
C ARG A 25 14.89 0.03 7.97
N GLY A 26 14.71 0.59 9.17
CA GLY A 26 14.78 2.03 9.47
C GLY A 26 16.18 2.65 9.51
N ARG A 27 17.23 1.93 9.12
CA ARG A 27 18.59 2.48 8.99
C ARG A 27 19.14 2.37 7.58
N SER A 28 18.36 2.78 6.58
CA SER A 28 18.89 3.44 5.38
C SER A 28 17.71 3.82 4.46
N PHE A 29 17.58 5.12 4.20
CA PHE A 29 16.75 5.76 3.16
C PHE A 29 15.28 6.16 3.44
N GLY A 30 14.66 5.85 4.59
CA GLY A 30 13.32 6.36 4.90
C GLY A 30 12.77 6.07 6.31
N GLU A 31 11.80 6.87 6.76
CA GLU A 31 11.01 6.62 7.97
C GLU A 31 9.88 5.64 7.64
N ALA A 32 9.79 4.53 8.36
CA ALA A 32 8.67 3.61 8.22
C ALA A 32 7.56 4.05 9.17
N LEU A 33 6.41 4.44 8.63
CA LEU A 33 5.21 4.71 9.41
C LEU A 33 4.35 3.43 9.41
N PRO A 34 4.26 2.70 10.53
CA PRO A 34 3.43 1.51 10.58
C PRO A 34 1.96 1.90 10.42
N LEU A 35 1.28 1.33 9.43
CA LEU A 35 -0.16 1.45 9.28
C LEU A 35 -0.84 0.19 9.81
N THR A 36 -1.38 0.27 11.03
CA THR A 36 -2.17 -0.82 11.59
C THR A 36 -3.56 -0.86 10.92
N ASN A 37 -3.99 -2.04 10.45
CA ASN A 37 -5.33 -2.32 9.91
C ASN A 37 -5.68 -1.70 8.54
N VAL A 38 -4.72 -1.59 7.61
CA VAL A 38 -5.07 -1.33 6.21
C VAL A 38 -5.53 -2.63 5.57
N SER A 39 -6.84 -2.91 5.66
CA SER A 39 -7.49 -3.93 4.85
C SER A 39 -8.39 -3.25 3.81
N ILE A 40 -8.55 -3.84 2.64
CA ILE A 40 -9.48 -3.36 1.61
C ILE A 40 -10.93 -3.21 2.15
N ALA A 41 -11.27 -3.94 3.22
CA ALA A 41 -12.59 -3.90 3.85
C ALA A 41 -12.77 -2.73 4.84
N GLU A 42 -11.70 -2.27 5.48
CA GLU A 42 -11.76 -1.31 6.60
C GLU A 42 -11.04 0.02 6.31
N ALA A 43 -10.10 0.00 5.37
CA ALA A 43 -9.38 1.18 4.91
C ALA A 43 -9.82 1.50 3.48
N GLY A 44 -10.09 2.78 3.21
CA GLY A 44 -10.48 3.27 1.88
C GLY A 44 -11.99 3.31 1.65
N GLU A 45 -12.36 3.84 0.50
CA GLU A 45 -13.74 4.07 0.08
C GLU A 45 -14.05 3.23 -1.16
N TRP A 46 -15.21 2.57 -1.14
CA TRP A 46 -15.74 1.84 -2.29
C TRP A 46 -16.74 2.72 -3.04
N GLU A 47 -16.53 2.89 -4.34
CA GLU A 47 -17.46 3.51 -5.28
C GLU A 47 -18.05 2.43 -6.20
N THR A 48 -19.35 2.51 -6.49
CA THR A 48 -19.96 1.71 -7.55
C THR A 48 -20.07 2.56 -8.81
N LEU A 49 -19.44 2.10 -9.89
CA LEU A 49 -19.42 2.81 -11.18
C LEU A 49 -20.71 2.56 -11.97
N HIS A 50 -20.92 3.34 -13.03
CA HIS A 50 -22.15 3.29 -13.83
C HIS A 50 -22.41 1.92 -14.47
N ASP A 51 -21.35 1.14 -14.72
CA ASP A 51 -21.39 -0.19 -15.33
C ASP A 51 -21.59 -1.31 -14.30
N GLY A 52 -21.74 -0.96 -13.02
CA GLY A 52 -21.90 -1.89 -11.90
C GLY A 52 -20.59 -2.46 -11.36
N SER A 53 -19.44 -2.09 -11.93
CA SER A 53 -18.14 -2.42 -11.33
C SER A 53 -17.91 -1.64 -10.03
N ARG A 54 -17.00 -2.13 -9.20
CA ARG A 54 -16.62 -1.48 -7.94
C ARG A 54 -15.19 -0.99 -8.03
N LEU A 55 -14.97 0.22 -7.54
CA LEU A 55 -13.67 0.85 -7.46
C LEU A 55 -13.37 1.18 -6.01
N TRP A 56 -12.30 0.62 -5.47
CA TRP A 56 -11.82 0.94 -4.14
C TRP A 56 -10.71 1.97 -4.23
N ARG A 57 -10.72 2.98 -3.35
CA ARG A 57 -9.67 4.00 -3.26
C ARG A 57 -9.20 4.19 -1.84
N LEU A 58 -7.88 4.22 -1.65
CA LEU A 58 -7.25 4.64 -0.41
C LEU A 58 -6.22 5.73 -0.68
N VAL A 59 -6.32 6.82 0.08
CA VAL A 59 -5.36 7.93 0.04
C VAL A 59 -4.62 7.97 1.37
N LEU A 60 -3.30 8.04 1.28
CA LEU A 60 -2.39 8.09 2.42
C LEU A 60 -1.54 9.36 2.30
N SER A 61 -1.64 10.24 3.28
CA SER A 61 -0.87 11.50 3.34
C SER A 61 0.26 11.38 4.36
N CYS A 62 1.48 11.72 3.95
CA CYS A 62 2.71 11.67 4.72
C CYS A 62 3.41 13.04 4.69
N PRO A 63 2.84 14.10 5.31
CA PRO A 63 3.29 15.47 5.12
C PRO A 63 4.81 15.65 5.28
N GLY A 64 5.43 16.31 4.31
CA GLY A 64 6.88 16.56 4.32
C GLY A 64 7.75 15.41 3.79
N ALA A 65 7.15 14.31 3.34
CA ALA A 65 7.88 13.29 2.60
C ALA A 65 8.26 13.79 1.19
N SER A 66 9.45 13.42 0.73
CA SER A 66 9.86 13.65 -0.67
C SER A 66 9.38 12.53 -1.59
N SER A 67 9.15 11.36 -1.02
CA SER A 67 8.64 10.17 -1.69
C SER A 67 7.96 9.24 -0.70
N VAL A 68 6.96 8.50 -1.14
CA VAL A 68 6.22 7.52 -0.34
C VAL A 68 6.15 6.19 -1.09
N HIS A 69 6.28 5.06 -0.41
CA HIS A 69 5.97 3.75 -0.99
C HIS A 69 5.11 2.92 -0.04
N PHE A 70 4.34 2.01 -0.63
CA PHE A 70 3.50 1.06 0.08
C PHE A 70 4.19 -0.30 0.17
N PHE A 71 4.16 -0.90 1.34
CA PHE A 71 4.57 -2.27 1.59
C PHE A 71 3.44 -3.03 2.28
N SER A 72 3.22 -4.28 1.87
CA SER A 72 2.33 -5.20 2.55
C SER A 72 2.95 -6.59 2.62
N ASP A 73 2.79 -7.25 3.76
CA ASP A 73 3.19 -8.63 4.00
C ASP A 73 2.04 -9.65 3.87
N ALA A 74 0.86 -9.18 3.44
CA ALA A 74 -0.35 -9.98 3.22
C ALA A 74 -1.07 -9.58 1.92
N PHE A 75 -0.30 -9.45 0.84
CA PHE A 75 -0.78 -9.07 -0.48
C PHE A 75 -1.23 -10.26 -1.32
N GLU A 76 -2.46 -10.20 -1.83
CA GLU A 76 -3.02 -11.16 -2.76
C GLU A 76 -4.11 -10.47 -3.60
N LEU A 77 -3.93 -10.45 -4.92
CA LEU A 77 -4.94 -10.02 -5.89
C LEU A 77 -5.65 -11.25 -6.45
N LEU A 78 -6.98 -11.22 -6.47
CA LEU A 78 -7.80 -12.28 -7.07
C LEU A 78 -7.80 -12.14 -8.60
N PRO A 79 -8.13 -13.22 -9.34
CA PRO A 79 -8.25 -13.13 -10.80
C PRO A 79 -9.24 -12.04 -11.22
N GLY A 80 -8.78 -11.10 -12.04
CA GLY A 80 -9.57 -9.96 -12.51
C GLY A 80 -9.34 -8.66 -11.73
N ASP A 81 -8.72 -8.72 -10.56
CA ASP A 81 -8.35 -7.54 -9.78
C ASP A 81 -7.25 -6.73 -10.49
N ARG A 82 -7.32 -5.39 -10.38
CA ARG A 82 -6.36 -4.48 -11.01
C ARG A 82 -5.97 -3.36 -10.05
N LEU A 83 -4.82 -3.51 -9.40
CA LEU A 83 -4.30 -2.47 -8.51
C LEU A 83 -3.46 -1.46 -9.28
N TYR A 84 -3.73 -0.18 -9.03
CA TYR A 84 -2.95 0.97 -9.46
C TYR A 84 -2.42 1.71 -8.24
N VAL A 85 -1.18 2.21 -8.35
CA VAL A 85 -0.51 2.99 -7.31
C VAL A 85 -0.01 4.28 -7.93
N HIS A 86 -0.33 5.43 -7.35
CA HIS A 86 0.15 6.72 -7.84
C HIS A 86 0.37 7.73 -6.71
N GLY A 87 1.17 8.76 -6.98
CA GLY A 87 1.31 9.90 -6.07
C GLY A 87 0.14 10.87 -6.17
N GLY A 88 0.22 11.96 -5.41
CA GLY A 88 -0.73 13.08 -5.48
C GLY A 88 -0.93 13.60 -6.90
N GLY A 89 -2.16 13.96 -7.26
CA GLY A 89 -2.50 14.45 -8.60
C GLY A 89 -2.27 13.43 -9.74
N ARG A 90 -2.26 12.12 -9.43
CA ARG A 90 -1.95 11.01 -10.37
C ARG A 90 -0.53 11.03 -10.93
N VAL A 91 0.41 11.68 -10.23
CA VAL A 91 1.82 11.69 -10.64
C VAL A 91 2.44 10.31 -10.45
N GLY A 92 3.14 9.81 -11.49
CA GLY A 92 3.97 8.62 -11.36
C GLY A 92 3.23 7.28 -11.32
N THR A 93 1.98 7.20 -11.79
CA THR A 93 1.15 5.98 -11.80
C THR A 93 1.90 4.71 -12.20
N ARG A 94 1.66 3.63 -11.45
CA ARG A 94 2.19 2.28 -11.63
C ARG A 94 1.05 1.26 -11.58
N GLY A 95 1.20 0.21 -12.37
CA GLY A 95 0.19 -0.83 -12.54
C GLY A 95 -0.10 -1.07 -14.03
N ALA A 96 -1.15 -1.81 -14.38
CA ALA A 96 -2.04 -2.50 -13.45
C ALA A 96 -1.35 -3.74 -12.87
N TYR A 97 -1.16 -3.77 -11.55
CA TYR A 97 -0.76 -5.00 -10.87
C TYR A 97 -1.95 -5.95 -10.87
N SER A 98 -1.68 -7.23 -11.08
CA SER A 98 -2.70 -8.28 -11.22
C SER A 98 -2.27 -9.53 -10.44
N GLU A 99 -3.05 -10.60 -10.52
CA GLU A 99 -2.71 -11.89 -9.90
C GLU A 99 -1.34 -12.42 -10.36
N ALA A 100 -0.88 -12.04 -11.55
CA ALA A 100 0.46 -12.36 -12.05
C ALA A 100 1.61 -11.72 -11.22
N ASN A 101 1.30 -10.72 -10.40
CA ASN A 101 2.25 -10.07 -9.49
C ASN A 101 2.22 -10.67 -8.08
N ASN A 102 1.35 -11.64 -7.79
CA ASN A 102 1.32 -12.29 -6.49
C ASN A 102 2.61 -13.09 -6.27
N ALA A 103 3.43 -12.65 -5.32
CA ALA A 103 4.62 -13.39 -4.90
C ALA A 103 4.22 -14.62 -4.05
N PRO A 104 4.95 -15.75 -4.12
CA PRO A 104 4.70 -16.92 -3.26
C PRO A 104 4.71 -16.60 -1.76
N HIS A 105 5.48 -15.59 -1.36
CA HIS A 105 5.57 -15.12 0.03
C HIS A 105 4.51 -14.07 0.40
N ARG A 106 3.57 -13.75 -0.51
CA ARG A 106 2.46 -12.80 -0.30
C ARG A 106 2.90 -11.40 0.12
N THR A 107 4.09 -11.00 -0.28
CA THR A 107 4.61 -9.65 -0.03
C THR A 107 4.49 -8.80 -1.28
N PHE A 108 4.18 -7.51 -1.12
CA PHE A 108 4.20 -6.52 -2.19
C PHE A 108 4.88 -5.24 -1.70
N ALA A 109 5.64 -4.61 -2.60
CA ALA A 109 6.19 -3.28 -2.40
C ALA A 109 5.97 -2.47 -3.67
N SER A 110 5.35 -1.30 -3.57
CA SER A 110 5.30 -0.36 -4.68
C SER A 110 6.68 0.26 -4.88
N PRO A 111 7.02 0.72 -6.10
CA PRO A 111 8.11 1.68 -6.26
C PRO A 111 7.85 2.94 -5.42
N PRO A 112 8.88 3.71 -5.04
CA PRO A 112 8.72 5.03 -4.44
C PRO A 112 7.99 5.98 -5.38
N MET A 113 6.86 6.49 -4.93
CA MET A 113 6.10 7.54 -5.60
C MET A 113 6.60 8.91 -5.13
N PRO A 114 6.81 9.88 -6.02
CA PRO A 114 7.25 11.22 -5.65
C PRO A 114 6.14 11.97 -4.89
N GLY A 115 6.56 12.85 -3.97
CA GLY A 115 5.67 13.66 -3.14
C GLY A 115 5.36 13.00 -1.80
N ASP A 116 4.37 13.55 -1.12
CA ASP A 116 3.92 13.16 0.23
C ASP A 116 2.53 12.53 0.25
N GLU A 117 1.94 12.24 -0.90
CA GLU A 117 0.69 11.50 -1.02
C GLU A 117 0.90 10.19 -1.77
N LEU A 118 0.19 9.15 -1.32
CA LEU A 118 0.10 7.87 -2.01
C LEU A 118 -1.36 7.48 -2.16
N HIS A 119 -1.75 7.14 -3.38
CA HIS A 119 -3.09 6.73 -3.76
C HIS A 119 -3.03 5.29 -4.27
N LEU A 120 -3.92 4.46 -3.75
CA LEU A 120 -4.14 3.08 -4.18
C LEU A 120 -5.56 2.98 -4.76
N GLU A 121 -5.67 2.46 -5.98
CA GLU A 121 -6.95 2.23 -6.66
C GLU A 121 -7.05 0.75 -7.07
N LEU A 122 -8.10 0.04 -6.64
CA LEU A 122 -8.36 -1.38 -6.95
C LEU A 122 -9.70 -1.58 -7.64
#